data_AF-A0A8D2CYE5-F1
#
_entry.id   AF-A0A8D2CYE5-F1
#
_cell.length_a   1.000
_cell.length_b   1.000
_cell.length_c   1.000
_cell.angle_alpha   90.00
_cell.angle_beta   90.00
_cell.angle_gamma   90.00
#
_symmetry.space_group_name_H-M   'P 1'
#
loop_
_entity.id
_entity.type
_entity.pdbx_description
1 polymer ?
#
loop_
_entity_poly.entity_id
_entity_poly.type
_entity_poly.pdbx_seq_one_letter_code
_entity_poly.pdbx_strand_id
1 'polypeptide(L)'
;MLQLPTVLCRRRLVSSGLAPHLTRAYAKDVKFGVEGQILVLQGVDLLADAGAVTTGPRGRKVIIEQSWGNPKVTKDGVTVAKSIDLKDKYKNIGAELVQDIANNTNEEAGDGTTTVIVLTDCIAKEGFEKISKGANPVEIRRVCKNCSIGCCWSCFSVNYRRSCSHRNS
;
A
#
# COMPACT_ATOMS: atom_id res chain seq x y z
N MET A 1 80.49 -39.18 -3.13
CA MET A 1 81.04 -37.92 -2.61
C MET A 1 79.98 -36.85 -2.76
N LEU A 2 79.57 -36.23 -1.64
CA LEU A 2 79.10 -34.85 -1.45
C LEU A 2 77.90 -34.37 -2.30
N GLN A 3 76.89 -33.65 -1.83
CA GLN A 3 76.44 -33.08 -0.56
C GLN A 3 75.04 -32.52 -0.88
N LEU A 4 74.10 -32.53 0.06
CA LEU A 4 72.88 -31.70 -0.02
C LEU A 4 73.24 -30.24 0.31
N PRO A 5 72.52 -29.26 -0.27
CA PRO A 5 71.93 -28.25 0.59
C PRO A 5 70.49 -27.86 0.22
N THR A 6 69.64 -27.89 1.24
CA THR A 6 68.69 -26.84 1.66
C THR A 6 68.22 -25.81 0.61
N VAL A 7 66.92 -25.81 0.33
CA VAL A 7 66.03 -24.65 0.56
C VAL A 7 64.57 -25.11 0.57
N LEU A 8 63.98 -25.13 1.77
CA LEU A 8 62.54 -25.17 1.98
C LEU A 8 61.93 -23.87 1.43
N CYS A 9 61.52 -23.86 0.15
CA CYS A 9 60.61 -22.84 -0.33
C CYS A 9 59.20 -23.23 0.10
N ARG A 10 58.83 -22.85 1.32
CA ARG A 10 57.47 -22.94 1.84
C ARG A 10 56.59 -22.01 1.01
N ARG A 11 56.02 -22.52 -0.09
CA ARG A 11 54.94 -21.83 -0.81
C ARG A 11 53.77 -21.69 0.16
N ARG A 12 53.68 -20.49 0.75
CA ARG A 12 52.49 -20.03 1.46
C ARG A 12 51.36 -20.09 0.43
N LEU A 13 50.44 -21.05 0.61
CA LEU A 13 49.15 -21.02 -0.06
C LEU A 13 48.46 -19.74 0.39
N VAL A 14 48.59 -18.68 -0.39
CA VAL A 14 47.70 -17.54 -0.30
C VAL A 14 46.39 -18.04 -0.87
N SER A 15 45.52 -18.51 0.03
CA SER A 15 44.09 -18.56 -0.24
C SER A 15 43.65 -17.11 -0.47
N SER A 16 43.75 -16.65 -1.72
CA SER A 16 43.06 -15.46 -2.16
C SER A 16 41.57 -15.80 -2.15
N GLY A 17 40.97 -15.69 -0.97
CA GLY A 17 39.54 -15.57 -0.85
C GLY A 17 39.13 -14.31 -1.58
N LEU A 18 38.28 -14.48 -2.58
CA LEU A 18 37.25 -13.51 -2.94
C LEU A 18 36.06 -14.33 -3.42
N ALA A 19 35.21 -14.71 -2.47
CA ALA A 19 33.89 -15.23 -2.77
C ALA A 19 33.12 -14.20 -3.62
N PRO A 20 32.63 -14.53 -4.82
CA PRO A 20 31.70 -13.68 -5.53
C PRO A 20 30.28 -14.10 -5.14
N HIS A 21 29.86 -13.89 -3.88
CA HIS A 21 28.48 -14.18 -3.50
C HIS A 21 27.95 -13.31 -2.34
N LEU A 22 28.49 -12.10 -2.15
CA LEU A 22 27.90 -11.14 -1.21
C LEU A 22 27.48 -9.83 -1.90
N THR A 23 27.13 -9.91 -3.18
CA THR A 23 26.32 -8.90 -3.87
C THR A 23 24.94 -9.46 -4.21
N ARG A 24 24.23 -9.98 -3.22
CA ARG A 24 22.76 -9.97 -3.27
C ARG A 24 22.27 -8.69 -2.58
N ALA A 25 22.69 -7.54 -3.11
CA ALA A 25 21.88 -6.35 -2.95
C ALA A 25 20.52 -6.69 -3.58
N TYR A 26 19.48 -6.70 -2.76
CA TYR A 26 18.12 -7.10 -3.14
C TYR A 26 17.76 -6.58 -4.54
N ALA A 27 17.74 -7.47 -5.54
CA ALA A 27 17.20 -7.13 -6.84
C ALA A 27 15.73 -6.71 -6.62
N LYS A 28 15.43 -5.46 -6.96
CA LYS A 28 14.08 -4.90 -6.82
C LYS A 28 13.34 -5.14 -8.12
N ASP A 29 12.16 -5.74 -8.01
CA ASP A 29 11.21 -5.81 -9.11
C ASP A 29 10.49 -4.46 -9.22
N VAL A 30 10.40 -3.91 -10.43
CA VAL A 30 9.82 -2.58 -10.67
C VAL A 30 8.74 -2.71 -11.73
N LYS A 31 7.51 -2.38 -11.33
CA LYS A 31 6.36 -2.30 -12.23
C LYS A 31 6.03 -0.84 -12.51
N PHE A 32 5.73 -0.54 -13.77
CA PHE A 32 5.47 0.81 -14.23
C PHE A 32 4.06 0.95 -14.78
N GLY A 33 3.58 2.20 -14.80
CA GLY A 33 2.32 2.56 -15.45
C GLY A 33 1.09 1.90 -14.83
N VAL A 34 0.16 1.52 -15.70
CA VAL A 34 -1.18 1.05 -15.33
C VAL A 34 -1.14 -0.32 -14.63
N GLU A 35 -0.21 -1.19 -15.01
CA GLU A 35 -0.08 -2.54 -14.42
C GLU A 35 0.23 -2.50 -12.93
N GLY A 36 1.10 -1.58 -12.50
CA GLY A 36 1.39 -1.35 -11.08
C GLY A 36 0.18 -0.79 -10.34
N GLN A 37 -0.55 0.14 -10.95
CA GLN A 37 -1.72 0.78 -10.36
C GLN A 37 -2.87 -0.20 -10.12
N ILE A 38 -3.14 -1.10 -11.08
CA ILE A 38 -4.17 -2.14 -10.94
C ILE A 38 -3.86 -3.06 -9.75
N LEU A 39 -2.60 -3.45 -9.56
CA LEU A 39 -2.21 -4.32 -8.44
C LEU A 39 -2.37 -3.61 -7.10
N VAL A 40 -2.02 -2.33 -7.02
CA VAL A 40 -2.23 -1.53 -5.80
C VAL A 40 -3.72 -1.38 -5.52
N LEU A 41 -4.53 -1.08 -6.54
CA LEU A 41 -5.98 -0.93 -6.41
C LEU A 41 -6.64 -2.22 -5.90
N GLN A 42 -6.24 -3.39 -6.42
CA GLN A 42 -6.71 -4.68 -5.92
C GLN A 42 -6.41 -4.89 -4.42
N GLY A 43 -5.29 -4.36 -3.91
CA GLY A 43 -4.97 -4.41 -2.48
C GLY A 43 -5.88 -3.53 -1.64
N VAL A 44 -6.20 -2.34 -2.13
CA VAL A 44 -7.15 -1.40 -1.51
C VAL A 44 -8.55 -1.99 -1.47
N ASP A 45 -9.03 -2.52 -2.60
CA ASP A 45 -10.37 -3.12 -2.75
C ASP A 45 -10.61 -4.24 -1.73
N LEU A 46 -9.64 -5.15 -1.59
CA LEU A 46 -9.74 -6.29 -0.66
C LEU A 46 -9.90 -5.85 0.80
N LEU A 47 -9.17 -4.81 1.21
CA LEU A 47 -9.24 -4.30 2.57
C LEU A 47 -10.53 -3.51 2.79
N ALA A 48 -10.97 -2.75 1.78
CA ALA A 48 -12.22 -2.01 1.80
C ALA A 48 -13.44 -2.91 1.91
N ASP A 49 -13.48 -4.02 1.17
CA ASP A 49 -14.55 -5.01 1.25
C ASP A 49 -14.63 -5.64 2.65
N ALA A 50 -13.48 -5.94 3.27
CA ALA A 50 -13.43 -6.48 4.62
C ALA A 50 -13.94 -5.47 5.67
N GLY A 51 -13.55 -4.20 5.55
CA GLY A 51 -14.02 -3.12 6.43
C GLY A 51 -15.51 -2.80 6.24
N ALA A 52 -16.01 -2.82 5.01
CA ALA A 52 -17.40 -2.49 4.70
C ALA A 52 -18.39 -3.38 5.47
N VAL A 53 -18.06 -4.66 5.64
CA VAL A 53 -18.90 -5.66 6.33
C VAL A 53 -19.17 -5.30 7.80
N THR A 54 -18.24 -4.59 8.45
CA THR A 54 -18.37 -4.20 9.86
C THR A 54 -19.13 -2.89 10.06
N THR A 55 -19.53 -2.22 8.99
CA THR A 55 -20.16 -0.89 9.07
C THR A 55 -21.58 -0.96 9.63
N GLY A 56 -21.87 -0.05 10.56
CA GLY A 56 -23.22 0.25 11.04
C GLY A 56 -23.79 -0.72 12.08
N PRO A 57 -25.01 -0.44 12.59
CA PRO A 57 -25.62 -1.22 13.69
C PRO A 57 -26.00 -2.65 13.27
N ARG A 58 -26.14 -2.92 11.97
CA ARG A 58 -26.36 -4.25 11.39
C ARG A 58 -25.08 -4.87 10.81
N GLY A 59 -23.91 -4.31 11.14
CA GLY A 59 -22.61 -4.84 10.72
C GLY A 59 -22.41 -6.28 11.16
N ARG A 60 -21.84 -7.10 10.27
CA ARG A 60 -21.54 -8.50 10.56
C ARG A 60 -20.18 -8.59 11.23
N LYS A 61 -19.98 -9.68 11.97
CA LYS A 61 -18.71 -9.94 12.67
C LYS A 61 -17.70 -10.55 11.70
N VAL A 62 -16.46 -10.10 11.78
CA VAL A 62 -15.33 -10.68 11.07
C VAL A 62 -14.56 -11.59 12.02
N ILE A 63 -14.15 -12.74 11.52
CA ILE A 63 -13.37 -13.73 12.28
C ILE A 63 -11.92 -13.63 11.80
N ILE A 64 -11.01 -13.42 12.74
CA ILE A 64 -9.58 -13.27 12.50
C ILE A 64 -8.87 -14.47 13.13
N GLU A 65 -8.04 -15.13 12.33
CA GLU A 65 -7.15 -16.19 12.82
C GLU A 65 -6.02 -15.56 13.65
N GLN A 66 -5.74 -16.14 14.81
CA GLN A 66 -4.61 -15.77 15.65
C GLN A 66 -3.61 -16.93 15.66
N SER A 67 -2.31 -16.64 15.67
CA SER A 67 -1.26 -17.66 15.64
C SER A 67 -1.30 -18.63 16.83
N TRP A 68 -1.89 -18.22 17.95
CA TRP A 68 -2.08 -19.05 19.14
C TRP A 68 -3.41 -18.72 19.81
N GLY A 69 -4.09 -19.75 20.29
CA GLY A 69 -5.36 -19.62 21.03
C GLY A 69 -6.60 -19.66 20.14
N ASN A 70 -7.65 -19.00 20.60
CA ASN A 70 -8.96 -18.99 19.93
C ASN A 70 -9.03 -17.87 18.89
N PRO A 71 -9.80 -18.05 17.79
CA PRO A 71 -9.97 -17.01 16.78
C PRO A 71 -10.65 -15.77 17.37
N LYS A 72 -10.17 -14.59 16.98
CA LYS A 72 -10.73 -13.31 17.44
C LYS A 72 -11.91 -12.92 16.58
N VAL A 73 -13.07 -12.71 17.20
CA VAL A 73 -14.27 -12.22 16.52
C VAL A 73 -14.42 -10.74 16.82
N THR A 74 -14.39 -9.88 15.80
CA THR A 74 -14.45 -8.41 15.98
C THR A 74 -15.49 -7.76 15.06
N LYS A 75 -15.89 -6.55 15.45
CA LYS A 75 -16.67 -5.61 14.64
C LYS A 75 -15.89 -4.32 14.35
N ASP A 76 -14.62 -4.27 14.75
CA ASP A 76 -13.83 -3.04 14.73
C ASP A 76 -13.03 -2.97 13.44
N GLY A 77 -13.36 -2.03 12.56
CA GLY A 77 -12.69 -1.88 11.25
C GLY A 77 -11.18 -1.68 11.35
N VAL A 78 -10.70 -0.98 12.38
CA VAL A 78 -9.25 -0.77 12.63
C VAL A 78 -8.53 -2.08 12.94
N THR A 79 -9.15 -2.94 13.75
CA THR A 79 -8.57 -4.23 14.12
C THR A 79 -8.55 -5.17 12.93
N VAL A 80 -9.59 -5.13 12.09
CA VAL A 80 -9.64 -5.90 10.84
C VAL A 80 -8.54 -5.43 9.90
N ALA A 81 -8.39 -4.12 9.69
CA ALA A 81 -7.38 -3.55 8.80
C ALA A 81 -5.96 -3.99 9.19
N LYS A 82 -5.61 -3.95 10.48
CA LYS A 82 -4.29 -4.36 11.00
C LYS A 82 -3.99 -5.85 10.88
N SER A 83 -4.99 -6.69 10.66
CA SER A 83 -4.83 -8.14 10.56
C SER A 83 -4.64 -8.65 9.14
N ILE A 84 -4.78 -7.77 8.14
CA ILE A 84 -4.74 -8.13 6.72
C ILE A 84 -3.35 -7.84 6.18
N ASP A 85 -2.60 -8.91 5.93
CA ASP A 85 -1.32 -8.87 5.19
C ASP A 85 -1.44 -9.70 3.91
N LEU A 86 -0.99 -9.13 2.79
CA LEU A 86 -1.09 -9.77 1.47
C LEU A 86 0.28 -10.33 1.04
N LYS A 87 0.27 -11.54 0.47
CA LYS A 87 1.49 -12.20 -0.05
C LYS A 87 2.15 -11.42 -1.19
N ASP A 88 1.34 -10.78 -2.03
CA ASP A 88 1.81 -9.96 -3.14
C ASP A 88 2.27 -8.59 -2.63
N LYS A 89 3.55 -8.26 -2.81
CA LYS A 89 4.15 -6.99 -2.34
C LYS A 89 3.42 -5.75 -2.84
N TYR A 90 3.01 -5.73 -4.12
CA TYR A 90 2.32 -4.57 -4.71
C TYR A 90 0.92 -4.36 -4.15
N LYS A 91 0.19 -5.45 -3.90
CA LYS A 91 -1.12 -5.38 -3.24
C LYS A 91 -0.97 -4.97 -1.79
N ASN A 92 0.07 -5.48 -1.12
CA ASN A 92 0.36 -5.14 0.26
C ASN A 92 0.65 -3.65 0.44
N ILE A 93 1.37 -3.02 -0.50
CA ILE A 93 1.58 -1.57 -0.50
C ILE A 93 0.23 -0.82 -0.51
N GLY A 94 -0.72 -1.27 -1.32
CA GLY A 94 -2.07 -0.69 -1.35
C GLY A 94 -2.81 -0.86 -0.03
N ALA A 95 -2.78 -2.06 0.55
CA ALA A 95 -3.41 -2.36 1.83
C ALA A 95 -2.79 -1.56 2.99
N GLU A 96 -1.46 -1.46 3.04
CA GLU A 96 -0.70 -0.73 4.06
C GLU A 96 -1.05 0.76 4.06
N LEU A 97 -1.21 1.37 2.89
CA LEU A 97 -1.66 2.76 2.78
C LEU A 97 -3.03 3.00 3.43
N VAL A 98 -3.97 2.06 3.28
CA VAL A 98 -5.30 2.18 3.87
C VAL A 98 -5.25 1.94 5.39
N GLN A 99 -4.37 1.06 5.85
CA GLN A 99 -4.12 0.86 7.28
C GLN A 99 -3.60 2.14 7.95
N ASP A 100 -2.68 2.85 7.30
CA ASP A 100 -2.17 4.14 7.79
C ASP A 100 -3.28 5.18 7.92
N ILE A 101 -4.14 5.29 6.91
CA ILE A 101 -5.30 6.20 6.93
C ILE A 101 -6.25 5.84 8.07
N ALA A 102 -6.52 4.55 8.27
CA ALA A 102 -7.39 4.08 9.35
C ALA A 102 -6.80 4.38 10.74
N ASN A 103 -5.48 4.22 10.90
CA ASN A 103 -4.78 4.52 12.16
C ASN A 103 -4.81 6.02 12.48
N ASN A 104 -4.48 6.87 11.51
CA ASN A 104 -4.51 8.31 11.68
C ASN A 104 -5.91 8.81 12.05
N THR A 105 -6.94 8.29 11.37
CA THR A 105 -8.35 8.64 11.67
C THR A 105 -8.75 8.22 13.08
N ASN A 106 -8.29 7.05 13.52
CA ASN A 106 -8.58 6.55 14.86
C ASN A 106 -7.90 7.40 15.95
N GLU A 107 -6.71 7.95 15.68
CA GLU A 107 -6.00 8.82 16.61
C GLU A 107 -6.63 10.22 16.69
N GLU A 108 -7.14 10.76 15.58
CA GLU A 108 -7.73 12.10 15.53
C GLU A 108 -9.18 12.14 16.02
N ALA A 109 -10.04 11.24 15.51
CA ALA A 109 -11.48 11.26 15.77
C ALA A 109 -11.96 10.12 16.68
N GLY A 110 -11.31 8.96 16.63
CA GLY A 110 -11.72 7.76 17.39
C GLY A 110 -12.97 7.06 16.85
N ASP A 111 -13.64 7.62 15.84
CA ASP A 111 -14.76 7.04 15.10
C ASP A 111 -14.60 7.28 13.59
N GLY A 112 -15.52 6.76 12.78
CA GLY A 112 -15.49 6.97 11.32
C GLY A 112 -14.39 6.22 10.56
N THR A 113 -13.54 5.43 11.22
CA THR A 113 -12.45 4.66 10.60
C THR A 113 -12.92 3.78 9.45
N THR A 114 -14.03 3.07 9.64
CA THR A 114 -14.64 2.22 8.61
C THR A 114 -15.18 3.02 7.43
N THR A 115 -15.75 4.21 7.69
CA THR A 115 -16.26 5.12 6.65
C THR A 115 -15.12 5.67 5.81
N VAL A 116 -13.99 6.03 6.44
CA VAL A 116 -12.82 6.55 5.75
C VAL A 116 -12.18 5.48 4.87
N ILE A 117 -12.13 4.22 5.30
CA ILE A 117 -11.63 3.11 4.49
C ILE A 117 -12.43 2.99 3.18
N VAL A 118 -13.77 2.95 3.28
CA VAL A 118 -14.65 2.85 2.09
C VAL A 118 -14.55 4.11 1.22
N LEU A 119 -14.45 5.29 1.82
CA LEU A 119 -14.28 6.54 1.08
C LEU A 119 -12.95 6.57 0.32
N THR A 120 -11.87 6.09 0.93
CA THR A 120 -10.54 6.01 0.33
C THR A 120 -10.56 5.11 -0.90
N ASP A 121 -11.23 3.97 -0.81
CA ASP A 121 -11.43 3.05 -1.93
C ASP A 121 -12.17 3.71 -3.10
N CYS A 122 -13.29 4.37 -2.83
CA CYS A 122 -14.03 5.10 -3.86
C CYS A 122 -13.17 6.18 -4.55
N ILE A 123 -12.45 6.99 -3.77
CA ILE A 123 -11.57 8.04 -4.30
C ILE A 123 -10.43 7.44 -5.14
N ALA A 124 -9.86 6.32 -4.72
CA ALA A 124 -8.79 5.64 -5.43
C ALA A 124 -9.29 5.14 -6.80
N LYS A 125 -10.40 4.38 -6.83
CA LYS A 125 -11.01 3.86 -8.06
C LYS A 125 -11.28 4.96 -9.07
N GLU A 126 -12.00 5.98 -8.62
CA GLU A 126 -12.38 7.13 -9.42
C GLU A 126 -11.16 7.96 -9.91
N GLY A 127 -10.14 8.09 -9.06
CA GLY A 127 -8.88 8.76 -9.40
C GLY A 127 -8.13 8.03 -10.52
N PHE A 128 -8.02 6.70 -10.44
CA PHE A 128 -7.35 5.88 -11.45
C PHE A 128 -8.10 5.87 -12.79
N GLU A 129 -9.43 5.88 -12.77
CA GLU A 129 -10.21 6.02 -14.01
C GLU A 129 -9.95 7.36 -14.71
N LYS A 130 -9.84 8.46 -13.96
CA LYS A 130 -9.54 9.79 -14.52
C LYS A 130 -8.12 9.87 -15.07
N ILE A 131 -7.15 9.27 -14.39
CA ILE A 131 -5.77 9.19 -14.88
C ILE A 131 -5.71 8.38 -16.19
N SER A 132 -6.46 7.29 -16.28
CA SER A 132 -6.55 6.46 -17.49
C SER A 132 -7.13 7.23 -18.69
N LYS A 133 -7.97 8.24 -18.44
CA LYS A 133 -8.52 9.17 -19.46
C LYS A 133 -7.53 10.29 -19.85
N GLY A 134 -6.31 10.28 -19.32
CA GLY A 134 -5.26 11.27 -19.63
C GLY A 134 -5.27 12.52 -18.76
N ALA A 135 -5.98 12.52 -17.63
CA ALA A 135 -5.96 13.64 -16.70
C ALA A 135 -4.66 13.68 -15.88
N ASN A 136 -4.20 14.89 -15.52
CA ASN A 136 -2.98 15.07 -14.74
C ASN A 136 -3.19 14.71 -13.25
N PRO A 137 -2.47 13.73 -12.68
CA PRO A 137 -2.67 13.28 -11.30
C PRO A 137 -2.34 14.38 -10.26
N VAL A 138 -1.40 15.28 -10.55
CA VAL A 138 -1.03 16.37 -9.64
C VAL A 138 -2.16 17.38 -9.51
N GLU A 139 -2.86 17.64 -10.60
CA GLU A 139 -4.01 18.55 -10.62
C GLU A 139 -5.22 17.95 -9.90
N ILE A 140 -5.52 16.67 -10.15
CA ILE A 140 -6.57 15.94 -9.43
C ILE A 140 -6.32 16.00 -7.92
N ARG A 141 -5.09 15.76 -7.48
CA ARG A 141 -4.72 15.84 -6.05
C ARG A 141 -4.91 17.25 -5.48
N ARG A 142 -4.55 18.29 -6.23
CA ARG A 142 -4.74 19.69 -5.80
C ARG A 142 -6.22 20.04 -5.64
N VAL A 143 -7.04 19.65 -6.62
CA VAL A 143 -8.49 19.88 -6.58
C VAL A 143 -9.12 19.11 -5.43
N CYS A 144 -8.73 17.87 -5.20
CA CYS A 144 -9.22 17.05 -4.09
C CYS A 144 -8.93 17.67 -2.72
N LYS A 145 -7.77 18.30 -2.53
CA LYS A 145 -7.41 19.00 -1.28
C LYS A 145 -8.20 20.28 -1.05
N ASN A 146 -8.47 21.02 -2.13
CA ASN A 146 -9.12 22.33 -2.06
C ASN A 146 -10.66 22.25 -2.10
N CYS A 147 -11.20 21.08 -2.45
CA CYS A 147 -12.63 20.83 -2.50
C CYS A 147 -13.13 20.41 -1.11
N SER A 148 -14.02 21.19 -0.51
CA SER A 148 -14.82 20.72 0.63
C SER A 148 -15.71 19.57 0.16
N ILE A 149 -15.71 18.46 0.92
CA ILE A 149 -16.30 17.15 0.58
C ILE A 149 -17.71 17.22 -0.03
N GLY A 150 -18.53 18.22 0.34
CA GLY A 150 -19.87 18.43 -0.22
C GLY A 150 -19.95 18.84 -1.70
N CYS A 151 -18.88 19.37 -2.30
CA CYS A 151 -18.85 19.74 -3.73
C CYS A 151 -18.40 18.58 -4.64
N CYS A 152 -17.76 17.54 -4.09
CA CYS A 152 -17.14 16.49 -4.90
C CYS A 152 -18.17 15.50 -5.45
N TRP A 153 -19.18 15.10 -4.67
CA TRP A 153 -20.11 14.03 -5.08
C TRP A 153 -21.07 14.46 -6.20
N SER A 154 -21.55 15.71 -6.19
CA SER A 154 -22.39 16.24 -7.28
C SER A 154 -21.60 16.58 -8.55
N CYS A 155 -20.33 17.01 -8.42
CA CYS A 155 -19.42 17.20 -9.57
C CYS A 155 -18.87 15.87 -10.14
N PHE A 156 -18.96 14.76 -9.41
CA PHE A 156 -18.43 13.48 -9.89
C PHE A 156 -19.35 12.78 -10.91
N SER A 157 -20.66 12.93 -10.74
CA SER A 157 -21.66 12.37 -11.66
C SER A 157 -21.95 13.27 -12.87
N VAL A 158 -21.65 14.57 -12.78
CA VAL A 158 -21.84 15.52 -13.89
C VAL A 158 -20.50 16.13 -14.30
N ASN A 159 -19.98 15.62 -15.42
CA ASN A 159 -19.13 16.31 -16.39
C ASN A 159 -18.22 17.41 -15.79
N TYR A 160 -16.96 17.04 -15.50
CA TYR A 160 -15.86 17.93 -15.10
C TYR A 160 -15.53 18.94 -16.22
N ARG A 161 -16.41 19.91 -16.47
CA ARG A 161 -16.21 20.93 -17.51
C ARG A 161 -16.51 22.36 -17.08
N ARG A 162 -16.96 22.65 -15.85
CA ARG A 162 -17.40 24.04 -15.53
C ARG A 162 -17.05 24.66 -14.17
N SER A 163 -16.24 24.05 -13.29
CA SER A 163 -16.03 24.64 -11.94
C SER A 163 -14.61 25.12 -11.61
N CYS A 164 -13.73 25.31 -12.60
CA CYS A 164 -12.40 25.89 -12.37
C CYS A 164 -12.26 27.37 -12.81
N SER A 165 -13.36 28.12 -12.97
CA SER A 165 -13.27 29.54 -13.39
C SER A 165 -13.50 30.58 -12.28
N HIS A 166 -13.88 30.20 -11.05
CA HIS A 166 -14.14 31.17 -9.97
C HIS A 166 -13.47 30.74 -8.67
N ARG A 167 -12.17 31.04 -8.55
CA ARG A 167 -11.48 31.31 -7.28
C ARG A 167 -10.12 31.93 -7.59
N ASN A 168 -10.17 33.18 -8.01
CA ASN A 168 -9.10 34.17 -7.89
C ASN A 168 -9.75 35.54 -8.18
N SER A 169 -10.36 36.10 -7.14
CA SER A 169 -10.72 37.52 -7.00
C SER A 169 -10.65 37.83 -5.52
#